data_AF-A0A0V1MR29-F1
#
_entry.id   AF-A0A0V1MR29-F1
#
_cell.length_a   1.000
_cell.length_b   1.000
_cell.length_c   1.000
_cell.angle_alpha   90.00
_cell.angle_beta   90.00
_cell.angle_gamma   90.00
#
_symmetry.space_group_name_H-M   'P 1'
#
loop_
_entity.id
_entity.type
_entity.pdbx_description
1 polymer ?
#
loop_
_entity_poly.entity_id
_entity_poly.type
_entity_poly.pdbx_seq_one_letter_code
_entity_poly.pdbx_strand_id
1 'polypeptide(L)'
;MGWTVQGSLLIVVLVTAVLVLLPTGFCLTCYVCSSINRSDPYCEDTFNTDYPGVNYLQPDCMAYRKDRRGYFPADHCIKVSGVSTANRNFSVVVRTCAMDSGSLTADTEIVRMSHCGHFILDEHYFSGCVQTCSTDGCNLAIQASQSPSLFCISVVAFIFGAWLIG
;
A
#
# COMPACT_ATOMS: atom_id res chain seq x y z
N MET A 1 -31.02 -13.36 41.18
CA MET A 1 -30.54 -13.94 39.90
C MET A 1 -30.25 -12.89 38.81
N GLY A 2 -30.77 -11.65 38.86
CA GLY A 2 -30.49 -10.62 37.84
C GLY A 2 -29.11 -9.95 37.89
N TRP A 3 -28.50 -9.82 39.08
CA TRP A 3 -27.22 -9.12 39.27
C TRP A 3 -26.00 -9.84 38.66
N THR A 4 -26.02 -11.18 38.61
CA THR A 4 -24.95 -12.00 38.02
C THR A 4 -24.94 -11.90 36.49
N VAL A 5 -26.10 -11.75 35.86
CA VAL A 5 -26.25 -11.64 34.39
C VAL A 5 -25.79 -10.26 33.92
N GLN A 6 -26.10 -9.20 34.68
CA GLN A 6 -25.71 -7.83 34.37
C GLN A 6 -24.20 -7.60 34.49
N GLY A 7 -23.55 -8.17 35.52
CA GLY A 7 -22.10 -8.13 35.65
C GLY A 7 -21.37 -8.89 34.54
N SER A 8 -21.92 -10.04 34.11
CA SER A 8 -21.37 -10.82 33.00
C SER A 8 -21.47 -10.09 31.66
N LEU A 9 -22.59 -9.40 31.41
CA LEU A 9 -22.78 -8.60 30.20
C LEU A 9 -21.79 -7.42 30.12
N LEU A 10 -21.54 -6.75 31.25
CA LEU A 10 -20.63 -5.60 31.33
C LEU A 10 -19.17 -6.02 31.10
N ILE A 11 -18.79 -7.20 31.60
CA ILE A 11 -17.47 -7.80 31.33
C ILE A 11 -17.33 -8.14 29.84
N VAL A 12 -18.36 -8.73 29.21
CA VAL A 12 -18.32 -9.06 27.77
C VAL A 12 -18.17 -7.78 26.93
N VAL A 13 -18.90 -6.71 27.24
CA VAL A 13 -18.80 -5.42 26.53
C VAL A 13 -17.43 -4.77 26.72
N LEU A 14 -16.85 -4.83 27.92
CA LEU A 14 -15.50 -4.32 28.17
C LEU A 14 -14.43 -5.12 27.42
N VAL A 15 -14.54 -6.45 27.41
CA VAL A 15 -13.60 -7.34 26.70
C VAL A 15 -13.68 -7.12 25.20
N THR A 16 -14.87 -6.99 24.61
CA THR A 16 -15.03 -6.70 23.18
C THR A 16 -14.51 -5.31 22.83
N ALA A 17 -14.76 -4.29 23.66
CA ALA A 17 -14.20 -2.96 23.47
C ALA A 17 -12.66 -2.97 23.51
N VAL A 18 -12.05 -3.71 24.44
CA VAL A 18 -10.59 -3.84 24.55
C VAL A 18 -10.01 -4.59 23.34
N LEU A 19 -10.66 -5.64 22.86
CA LEU A 19 -10.24 -6.38 21.65
C LEU A 19 -10.31 -5.51 20.38
N VAL A 20 -11.30 -4.61 20.28
CA VAL A 20 -11.41 -3.65 19.15
C VAL A 20 -10.36 -2.53 19.23
N LEU A 21 -9.88 -2.22 20.43
CA LEU A 21 -8.84 -1.20 20.66
C LEU A 21 -7.42 -1.73 20.49
N LEU A 22 -7.21 -3.03 20.27
CA LEU A 22 -5.90 -3.56 19.95
C LEU A 22 -5.50 -3.07 18.55
N PRO A 23 -4.43 -2.27 18.40
CA PRO A 23 -3.94 -1.89 17.09
C PRO A 23 -3.38 -3.14 16.42
N THR A 24 -4.13 -3.69 15.48
CA THR A 24 -3.59 -4.62 14.50
C THR A 24 -2.59 -3.84 13.65
N GLY A 25 -1.30 -4.06 13.90
CA GLY A 25 -0.23 -3.58 13.04
C GLY A 25 -0.32 -4.30 11.71
N PHE A 26 -1.10 -3.74 10.77
CA PHE A 26 -1.23 -4.32 9.45
C PHE A 26 0.05 -4.04 8.67
N CYS A 27 0.73 -5.11 8.27
CA CYS A 27 1.74 -5.03 7.22
C CYS A 27 1.00 -5.08 5.88
N LEU A 28 1.31 -4.15 4.99
CA LEU A 28 0.67 -4.10 3.70
C LEU A 28 1.17 -5.25 2.80
N THR A 29 0.29 -5.82 2.00
CA THR A 29 0.65 -6.79 0.96
C THR A 29 0.97 -6.05 -0.33
N CYS A 30 2.12 -6.30 -0.95
CA CYS A 30 2.52 -5.64 -2.20
C CYS A 30 2.98 -6.64 -3.24
N TYR A 31 2.90 -6.28 -4.52
CA TYR A 31 3.67 -6.96 -5.54
C TYR A 31 5.13 -6.55 -5.42
N VAL A 32 6.05 -7.52 -5.41
CA VAL A 32 7.49 -7.31 -5.30
C VAL A 32 8.18 -8.02 -6.46
N CYS A 33 8.76 -7.24 -7.38
CA CYS A 33 9.46 -7.76 -8.55
C CYS A 33 10.34 -6.69 -9.19
N SER A 34 11.33 -7.10 -9.97
CA SER A 34 12.17 -6.19 -10.75
C SER A 34 12.43 -6.73 -12.14
N SER A 35 12.24 -5.89 -13.14
CA SER A 35 12.61 -6.17 -14.53
C SER A 35 13.51 -5.06 -15.04
N ILE A 36 14.70 -5.44 -15.51
CA ILE A 36 15.65 -4.53 -16.15
C ILE A 36 15.80 -5.01 -17.58
N ASN A 37 15.57 -4.12 -18.54
CA ASN A 37 15.62 -4.43 -19.97
C ASN A 37 14.73 -5.64 -20.35
N ARG A 38 13.53 -5.71 -19.76
CA ARG A 38 12.55 -6.79 -19.98
C ARG A 38 13.07 -8.18 -19.58
N SER A 39 13.94 -8.24 -18.58
CA SER A 39 14.44 -9.51 -18.02
C SER A 39 13.34 -10.37 -17.43
N ASP A 40 12.25 -9.74 -16.96
CA ASP A 40 11.08 -10.43 -16.41
C ASP A 40 9.80 -9.92 -17.09
N PRO A 41 9.27 -10.65 -18.08
CA PRO A 41 8.06 -10.27 -18.81
C PRO A 41 6.82 -10.16 -17.92
N TYR A 42 6.76 -10.91 -16.81
CA TYR A 42 5.60 -10.93 -15.93
C TYR A 42 5.61 -9.75 -14.95
N CYS A 43 6.78 -9.15 -14.72
CA CYS A 43 6.94 -7.92 -13.97
C CYS A 43 6.81 -6.65 -14.84
N GLU A 44 6.56 -6.74 -16.15
CA GLU A 44 6.32 -5.55 -16.97
C GLU A 44 4.92 -4.94 -16.74
N ASP A 45 4.59 -3.84 -17.42
CA ASP A 45 3.35 -3.08 -17.17
C ASP A 45 2.07 -3.75 -17.66
N THR A 46 2.15 -4.68 -18.61
CA THR A 46 1.09 -5.70 -18.80
C THR A 46 1.24 -6.76 -17.72
N PHE A 47 1.08 -6.33 -16.47
CA PHE A 47 1.27 -7.16 -15.30
C PHE A 47 0.13 -8.18 -15.22
N ASN A 48 0.42 -9.42 -15.57
CA ASN A 48 -0.52 -10.53 -15.45
C ASN A 48 -0.22 -11.28 -14.14
N THR A 49 -1.09 -11.11 -13.15
CA THR A 49 -0.97 -11.77 -11.83
C THR A 49 -1.27 -13.25 -11.86
N ASP A 50 -2.01 -13.71 -12.86
CA ASP A 50 -2.56 -15.06 -12.88
C ASP A 50 -1.67 -16.02 -13.66
N TYR A 51 -0.37 -15.72 -13.75
CA TYR A 51 0.56 -16.58 -14.45
C TYR A 51 0.88 -17.82 -13.62
N PRO A 52 0.63 -19.04 -14.14
CA PRO A 52 0.84 -20.26 -13.37
C PRO A 52 2.30 -20.42 -12.98
N GLY A 53 2.55 -20.57 -11.68
CA GLY A 53 3.90 -20.77 -11.12
C GLY A 53 4.67 -19.48 -10.79
N VAL A 54 4.07 -18.30 -10.95
CA VAL A 54 4.68 -17.02 -10.60
C VAL A 54 3.80 -16.29 -9.58
N ASN A 55 4.35 -15.98 -8.41
CA ASN A 55 3.66 -15.21 -7.38
C ASN A 55 4.56 -14.09 -6.87
N TYR A 56 4.30 -12.87 -7.32
CA TYR A 56 4.98 -11.66 -6.84
C TYR A 56 4.28 -11.03 -5.64
N LEU A 57 3.12 -11.54 -5.23
CA LEU A 57 2.39 -11.01 -4.10
C LEU A 57 3.11 -11.40 -2.81
N GLN A 58 3.71 -10.41 -2.15
CA GLN A 58 4.39 -10.55 -0.89
C GLN A 58 3.43 -10.14 0.25
N PRO A 59 2.89 -11.11 1.02
CA PRO A 59 2.16 -10.80 2.24
C PRO A 59 3.13 -10.32 3.33
N ASP A 60 2.59 -9.53 4.26
CA ASP A 60 3.32 -8.94 5.37
C ASP A 60 4.65 -8.29 4.93
N CYS A 61 4.57 -7.41 3.93
CA CYS A 61 5.78 -6.90 3.30
C CYS A 61 6.56 -6.00 4.27
N MET A 62 7.88 -6.14 4.25
CA MET A 62 8.78 -5.44 5.14
C MET A 62 9.73 -4.55 4.33
N ALA A 63 9.88 -3.31 4.76
CA ALA A 63 10.69 -2.31 4.08
C ALA A 63 11.87 -1.84 4.94
N TYR A 64 12.92 -1.37 4.27
CA TYR A 64 14.02 -0.69 4.94
C TYR A 64 13.60 0.73 5.33
N ARG A 65 14.00 1.17 6.52
CA ARG A 65 13.80 2.54 6.98
C ARG A 65 15.12 3.29 6.98
N LYS A 66 15.16 4.43 6.29
CA LYS A 66 16.33 5.32 6.28
C LYS A 66 16.76 5.64 7.72
N ASP A 67 18.07 5.63 7.95
CA ASP A 67 18.69 5.95 9.26
C ASP A 67 18.34 5.00 10.42
N ARG A 68 17.82 3.80 10.13
CA ARG A 68 17.56 2.74 11.11
C ARG A 68 18.08 1.40 10.60
N ARG A 69 18.56 0.55 11.52
CA ARG A 69 18.96 -0.83 11.18
C ARG A 69 17.76 -1.75 11.28
N GLY A 70 17.63 -2.66 10.30
CA GLY A 70 16.59 -3.68 10.26
C GLY A 70 15.45 -3.34 9.31
N TYR A 71 14.46 -4.23 9.32
CA TYR A 71 13.27 -4.15 8.49
C TYR A 71 12.07 -3.78 9.34
N PHE A 72 11.14 -3.03 8.75
CA PHE A 72 9.92 -2.57 9.42
C PHE A 72 8.68 -2.85 8.57
N PRO A 73 7.50 -3.01 9.19
CA PRO A 73 6.22 -3.21 8.50
C PRO A 73 5.95 -2.18 7.41
N ALA A 74 5.88 -2.58 6.14
CA ALA A 74 5.57 -1.62 5.09
C ALA A 74 4.14 -1.09 5.22
N ASP A 75 3.97 0.21 4.96
CA ASP A 75 2.68 0.90 4.92
C ASP A 75 2.26 1.28 3.48
N HIS A 76 3.19 1.18 2.53
CA HIS A 76 3.00 1.62 1.16
C HIS A 76 3.62 0.66 0.13
N CYS A 77 2.95 0.51 -1.00
CA CYS A 77 3.56 -0.09 -2.19
C CYS A 77 4.08 0.99 -3.12
N ILE A 78 5.20 0.71 -3.77
CA ILE A 78 5.80 1.54 -4.80
C ILE A 78 5.84 0.77 -6.11
N LYS A 79 5.60 1.49 -7.20
CA LYS A 79 5.90 1.08 -8.57
C LYS A 79 6.73 2.17 -9.24
N VAL A 80 7.90 1.79 -9.72
CA VAL A 80 8.77 2.62 -10.56
C VAL A 80 8.79 1.99 -11.94
N SER A 81 8.45 2.75 -12.98
CA SER A 81 8.63 2.33 -14.36
C SER A 81 9.21 3.45 -15.20
N GLY A 82 10.11 3.12 -16.13
CA GLY A 82 10.73 4.12 -16.99
C GLY A 82 11.55 3.54 -18.11
N VAL A 83 11.89 4.40 -19.07
CA VAL A 83 12.73 4.10 -20.23
C VAL A 83 13.92 5.04 -20.23
N SER A 84 15.10 4.54 -20.55
CA SER A 84 16.31 5.35 -20.56
C SER A 84 16.24 6.46 -21.61
N THR A 85 16.67 7.64 -21.20
CA THR A 85 16.78 8.81 -22.09
C THR A 85 17.88 8.62 -23.14
N ALA A 86 18.93 7.85 -22.82
CA ALA A 86 20.04 7.57 -23.72
C ALA A 86 19.73 6.43 -24.71
N ASN A 87 19.04 5.38 -24.25
CA ASN A 87 18.68 4.24 -25.08
C ASN A 87 17.22 3.84 -24.85
N ARG A 88 16.35 4.07 -25.84
CA ARG A 88 14.92 3.73 -25.75
C ARG A 88 14.62 2.25 -25.59
N ASN A 89 15.58 1.37 -25.89
CA ASN A 89 15.40 -0.07 -25.69
C ASN A 89 15.69 -0.50 -24.25
N PHE A 90 16.30 0.36 -23.43
CA PHE A 90 16.60 0.05 -22.04
C PHE A 90 15.49 0.57 -21.14
N SER A 91 14.68 -0.34 -20.59
CA SER A 91 13.58 -0.05 -19.67
C SER A 91 13.84 -0.61 -18.29
N VAL A 92 13.16 -0.05 -17.29
CA VAL A 92 13.17 -0.56 -15.92
C VAL A 92 11.75 -0.56 -15.37
N VAL A 93 11.39 -1.63 -14.67
CA VAL A 93 10.18 -1.73 -13.86
C VAL A 93 10.55 -2.35 -12.52
N VAL A 94 10.25 -1.65 -11.42
CA VAL A 94 10.48 -2.13 -10.06
C VAL A 94 9.21 -1.95 -9.26
N ARG A 95 8.77 -3.04 -8.64
CA ARG A 95 7.71 -3.05 -7.64
C ARG A 95 8.29 -3.48 -6.32
N THR A 96 8.03 -2.72 -5.27
CA THR A 96 8.51 -3.03 -3.93
C THR A 96 7.56 -2.47 -2.90
N CYS A 97 7.66 -2.96 -1.66
CA CYS A 97 7.09 -2.27 -0.53
C CYS A 97 8.06 -1.23 0.03
N ALA A 98 7.50 -0.22 0.68
CA ALA A 98 8.22 0.85 1.33
C ALA A 98 7.52 1.26 2.64
N MET A 99 8.27 1.94 3.49
CA MET A 99 7.78 2.54 4.73
C MET A 99 7.99 4.05 4.66
N ASP A 100 6.99 4.83 5.06
CA ASP A 100 7.14 6.25 5.37
C ASP A 100 8.01 6.42 6.64
N SER A 101 9.14 7.11 6.52
CA SER A 101 10.08 7.28 7.65
C SER A 101 9.67 8.39 8.62
N GLY A 102 8.59 9.11 8.34
CA GLY A 102 8.02 10.14 9.19
C GLY A 102 8.77 11.47 9.14
N SER A 103 9.60 11.71 8.12
CA SER A 103 10.33 12.97 7.95
C SER A 103 9.36 14.17 7.87
N LEU A 104 9.78 15.31 8.40
CA LEU A 104 9.02 16.56 8.38
C LEU A 104 8.84 17.12 6.96
N THR A 105 9.68 16.69 6.00
CA THR A 105 9.62 17.13 4.60
C THR A 105 9.16 15.97 3.71
N ALA A 106 7.97 16.10 3.13
CA ALA A 106 7.40 15.09 2.23
C ALA A 106 8.28 14.81 0.99
N ASP A 107 9.09 15.78 0.58
CA ASP A 107 9.94 15.73 -0.61
C ASP A 107 11.19 14.86 -0.43
N THR A 108 11.46 14.38 0.78
CA THR A 108 12.63 13.56 1.08
C THR A 108 12.34 12.06 1.04
N GLU A 109 11.08 11.68 0.89
CA GLU A 109 10.63 10.30 0.94
C GLU A 109 9.84 9.94 -0.32
N ILE A 110 10.36 8.96 -1.06
CA ILE A 110 9.76 8.46 -2.30
C ILE A 110 8.29 8.05 -2.14
N VAL A 111 7.92 7.69 -0.91
CA VAL A 111 6.61 7.16 -0.53
C VAL A 111 5.49 8.21 -0.62
N ARG A 112 5.81 9.49 -0.40
CA ARG A 112 4.83 10.59 -0.34
C ARG A 112 4.64 11.33 -1.66
N MET A 113 5.38 10.97 -2.71
CA MET A 113 5.40 11.72 -3.97
C MET A 113 5.21 10.80 -5.18
N SER A 114 3.96 10.66 -5.61
CA SER A 114 3.67 10.09 -6.93
C SER A 114 3.88 11.15 -8.00
N HIS A 115 4.79 10.90 -8.95
CA HIS A 115 5.06 11.83 -10.04
C HIS A 115 5.60 11.11 -11.28
N CYS A 116 5.44 11.75 -12.44
CA CYS A 116 6.04 11.31 -13.69
C CYS A 116 7.00 12.39 -14.19
N GLY A 117 8.15 11.97 -14.70
CA GLY A 117 9.21 12.88 -15.13
C GLY A 117 10.50 12.14 -15.38
N HIS A 118 11.61 12.83 -15.11
CA HIS A 118 12.95 12.26 -15.23
C HIS A 118 13.48 11.90 -13.86
N PHE A 119 14.09 10.72 -13.74
CA PHE A 119 14.73 10.27 -12.50
C PHE A 119 16.03 9.54 -12.82
N ILE A 120 16.91 9.46 -11.82
CA ILE A 120 18.18 8.73 -11.90
C ILE A 120 18.06 7.48 -11.06
N LEU A 121 18.41 6.34 -11.63
CA LEU A 121 18.49 5.06 -10.95
C LEU A 121 19.80 4.38 -11.38
N ASP A 122 20.63 3.97 -10.42
CA ASP A 122 21.93 3.33 -10.66
C ASP A 122 22.78 4.06 -11.71
N GLU A 123 22.93 5.39 -11.58
CA GLU A 123 23.68 6.27 -12.49
C GLU A 123 23.11 6.41 -13.92
N HIS A 124 21.94 5.83 -14.20
CA HIS A 124 21.26 5.93 -15.49
C HIS A 124 20.09 6.91 -15.42
N TYR A 125 19.95 7.73 -16.46
CA TYR A 125 18.82 8.65 -16.62
C TYR A 125 17.63 7.94 -17.27
N PHE A 126 16.50 7.95 -16.58
CA PHE A 126 15.24 7.40 -17.05
C PHE A 126 14.18 8.50 -17.17
N SER A 127 13.22 8.27 -18.07
CA SER A 127 11.98 9.02 -18.17
C SER A 127 10.82 8.06 -17.90
N GLY A 128 9.98 8.37 -16.92
CA GLY A 128 8.93 7.46 -16.46
C GLY A 128 8.16 7.97 -15.25
N CYS A 129 7.57 7.06 -14.48
CA CYS A 129 6.72 7.37 -13.34
C CYS A 129 7.15 6.62 -12.08
N VAL A 130 7.00 7.30 -10.96
CA VAL A 130 7.06 6.74 -9.61
C VAL A 130 5.65 6.87 -9.02
N GLN A 131 5.04 5.74 -8.66
CA GLN A 131 3.67 5.67 -8.17
C GLN A 131 3.67 5.00 -6.79
N THR A 132 2.87 5.55 -5.87
CA THR A 132 2.76 5.07 -4.49
C THR A 132 1.30 4.89 -4.11
N CYS A 133 1.02 3.89 -3.27
CA CYS A 133 -0.33 3.58 -2.82
C CYS A 133 -0.32 2.83 -1.48
N SER A 134 -1.45 2.80 -0.77
CA SER A 134 -1.56 2.35 0.64
C SER A 134 -2.61 1.26 0.86
N THR A 135 -2.90 0.45 -0.15
CA THR A 135 -3.86 -0.65 -0.07
C THR A 135 -3.22 -1.95 -0.57
N ASP A 136 -3.70 -3.09 -0.09
CA ASP A 136 -3.13 -4.37 -0.46
C ASP A 136 -3.14 -4.59 -1.98
N GLY A 137 -2.00 -5.03 -2.52
CA GLY A 137 -1.81 -5.34 -3.92
C GLY A 137 -1.99 -4.15 -4.85
N CYS A 138 -1.93 -2.91 -4.36
CA CYS A 138 -2.29 -1.77 -5.18
C CYS A 138 -1.33 -1.57 -6.36
N ASN A 139 -0.04 -1.89 -6.23
CA ASN A 139 0.98 -1.67 -7.27
C ASN A 139 0.97 -2.64 -8.47
N LEU A 140 -0.18 -3.24 -8.81
CA LEU A 140 -0.42 -4.11 -9.96
C LEU A 140 -0.01 -3.48 -11.30
N ALA A 141 -0.75 -2.47 -11.71
CA ALA A 141 -0.69 -1.83 -13.01
C ALA A 141 -0.77 -0.31 -12.83
N ILE A 142 -0.82 0.45 -13.93
CA ILE A 142 -1.04 1.90 -13.85
C ILE A 142 -2.40 2.12 -13.20
N GLN A 143 -2.40 2.62 -11.97
CA GLN A 143 -3.63 3.04 -11.33
C GLN A 143 -4.08 4.35 -11.99
N ALA A 144 -5.22 4.31 -12.67
CA ALA A 144 -6.00 5.52 -12.84
C ALA A 144 -6.43 5.98 -11.44
N SER A 145 -6.04 7.20 -11.05
CA SER A 145 -6.42 7.81 -9.77
C SER A 145 -7.93 7.70 -9.58
N GLN A 146 -8.37 6.85 -8.65
CA GLN A 146 -9.76 6.81 -8.21
C GLN A 146 -9.82 7.29 -6.77
N SER A 147 -10.51 8.41 -6.55
CA SER A 147 -10.75 9.00 -5.24
C SER A 147 -11.96 8.35 -4.57
N PRO A 148 -11.81 7.58 -3.48
CA PRO A 148 -12.95 6.96 -2.81
C PRO A 148 -13.42 7.87 -1.66
N SER A 149 -13.85 9.11 -1.96
CA SER A 149 -14.22 10.07 -0.90
C SER A 149 -15.73 10.25 -0.70
N LEU A 150 -16.60 9.45 -1.35
CA LEU A 150 -18.06 9.69 -1.31
C LEU A 150 -18.91 8.55 -0.73
N PHE A 151 -18.34 7.39 -0.38
CA PHE A 151 -19.14 6.24 0.07
C PHE A 151 -19.39 6.16 1.58
N CYS A 152 -18.61 6.85 2.42
CA CYS A 152 -18.72 6.73 3.88
C CYS A 152 -19.81 7.63 4.51
N ILE A 153 -20.34 8.62 3.79
CA ILE A 153 -21.34 9.56 4.35
C ILE A 153 -22.77 8.96 4.35
N SER A 154 -23.06 8.00 3.47
CA SER A 154 -24.42 7.44 3.35
C SER A 154 -24.78 6.49 4.51
N VAL A 155 -23.82 5.71 5.03
CA VAL A 155 -24.10 4.69 6.06
C VAL A 155 -24.43 5.32 7.42
N VAL A 156 -23.79 6.45 7.78
CA VAL A 156 -24.06 7.15 9.05
C VAL A 156 -25.44 7.81 9.04
N ALA A 157 -25.88 8.32 7.89
CA ALA A 157 -27.20 8.93 7.74
C ALA A 157 -28.35 7.90 7.87
N PHE A 158 -28.16 6.67 7.39
CA PHE A 158 -29.18 5.61 7.53
C PHE A 158 -29.34 5.13 8.98
N ILE A 159 -28.25 5.06 9.76
CA ILE A 159 -28.31 4.63 11.16
C ILE A 159 -28.96 5.70 12.04
N PHE A 160 -28.65 6.99 11.81
CA PHE A 160 -29.31 8.08 12.54
C PHE A 160 -30.78 8.29 12.11
N GLY A 161 -31.11 8.07 10.83
CA GLY A 161 -32.49 8.14 10.35
C GLY A 161 -33.40 7.05 10.93
N ALA A 162 -32.89 5.85 11.15
CA ALA A 162 -33.64 4.75 11.76
C ALA A 162 -33.89 4.93 13.27
N TRP A 163 -33.08 5.75 13.95
CA TRP A 163 -33.22 6.03 15.40
C TRP A 163 -34.26 7.13 15.72
N LEU A 164 -34.66 7.94 14.74
CA LEU A 164 -35.61 9.04 14.92
C LEU A 164 -37.07 8.69 14.59
N ILE A 165 -37.32 7.48 14.08
CA ILE A 165 -38.66 7.00 13.67
C ILE A 165 -39.13 5.82 14.56
N GLY A 166 -38.34 5.43 15.58
CA GLY A 166 -38.67 4.38 16.55
C GLY A 166 -39.07 4.91 17.90
#